data_AF-A0AAD7RLE2-F1
#
_entry.id   AF-A0AAD7RLE2-F1
#
_cell.length_a   1.000
_cell.length_b   1.000
_cell.length_c   1.000
_cell.angle_alpha   90.00
_cell.angle_beta   90.00
_cell.angle_gamma   90.00
#
_symmetry.space_group_name_H-M   'P 1'
#
loop_
_entity.id
_entity.type
_entity.pdbx_description
1 polymer ?
#
loop_
_entity_poly.entity_id
_entity_poly.type
_entity_poly.pdbx_seq_one_letter_code
_entity_poly.pdbx_strand_id
1 'polypeptide(L)'
;MEKENNSIVEVKKIHTFLLERKSNNLMSLKVKRLLAQKRTDGLGKGCDQFCADVQGLYSACLEYLEKWMTPMEEFSSFMWMDLSETPDWNDVEACIKHLGEKGVPIDDAKCFDQVTDLKKFTERCNSDGEFNGLQAHQKWTKYFEKAKSIACYSELLKIAQFFFAVLSHSANVERVFSLMQSQWTKERNQLSVESLKGLLLVQYNFKETSCKDFHAYLMSNRKLLGKISSSEKYGRADKED
;
A
#
# COMPACT_ATOMS: atom_id res chain seq x y z
N MET A 1 -4.60 2.78 -10.76
CA MET A 1 -5.23 2.68 -9.43
C MET A 1 -4.57 1.59 -8.60
N GLU A 2 -4.32 0.43 -9.20
CA GLU A 2 -3.63 -0.71 -8.56
C GLU A 2 -2.13 -0.71 -8.87
N LYS A 3 -1.36 0.18 -8.24
CA LYS A 3 0.08 -0.04 -8.14
C LYS A 3 0.34 -0.78 -6.83
N GLU A 4 1.16 -1.83 -6.88
CA GLU A 4 1.50 -2.70 -5.74
C GLU A 4 2.02 -1.93 -4.51
N ASN A 5 2.51 -0.70 -4.73
CA ASN A 5 3.15 0.14 -3.72
C ASN A 5 2.32 1.36 -3.29
N ASN A 6 1.04 1.42 -3.66
CA ASN A 6 0.17 2.48 -3.14
C ASN A 6 -0.11 2.23 -1.66
N SER A 7 -0.09 3.28 -0.84
CA SER A 7 -0.63 3.25 0.51
C SER A 7 -2.09 3.75 0.52
N ILE A 8 -2.71 3.71 1.69
CA ILE A 8 -4.08 4.21 1.91
C ILE A 8 -4.19 5.69 1.47
N VAL A 9 -3.14 6.48 1.67
CA VAL A 9 -3.15 7.91 1.31
C VAL A 9 -3.21 8.11 -0.20
N GLU A 10 -2.47 7.33 -1.00
CA GLU A 10 -2.55 7.42 -2.47
C GLU A 10 -3.96 7.06 -2.99
N VAL A 11 -4.65 6.11 -2.35
CA VAL A 11 -6.03 5.76 -2.70
C VAL A 11 -6.97 6.93 -2.41
N LYS A 12 -6.86 7.57 -1.23
CA LYS A 12 -7.68 8.73 -0.86
C LYS A 12 -7.45 9.91 -1.81
N LYS A 13 -6.21 10.14 -2.26
CA LYS A 13 -5.90 11.16 -3.28
C LYS A 13 -6.59 10.89 -4.62
N ILE A 14 -6.65 9.63 -5.06
CA ILE A 14 -7.36 9.25 -6.29
C ILE A 14 -8.85 9.52 -6.16
N HIS A 15 -9.45 9.20 -5.00
CA HIS A 15 -10.83 9.49 -4.73
C HIS A 15 -11.13 11.01 -4.86
N THR A 16 -10.35 11.86 -4.19
CA THR A 16 -10.49 13.32 -4.28
C THR A 16 -10.38 13.82 -5.72
N PHE A 17 -9.41 13.29 -6.47
CA PHE A 17 -9.21 13.65 -7.88
C PHE A 17 -10.39 13.26 -8.77
N LEU A 18 -10.98 12.07 -8.58
CA LEU A 18 -12.17 11.64 -9.32
C LEU A 18 -13.40 12.48 -8.97
N LEU A 19 -13.53 12.85 -7.70
CA LEU A 19 -14.61 13.71 -7.21
C LEU A 19 -14.55 15.11 -7.83
N GLU A 20 -13.36 15.69 -7.95
CA GLU A 20 -13.13 16.97 -8.63
C GLU A 20 -13.47 16.86 -10.13
N ARG A 21 -13.04 15.79 -10.80
CA ARG A 21 -13.35 15.56 -12.23
C ARG A 21 -14.83 15.41 -12.49
N LYS A 22 -15.55 14.69 -11.62
CA LYS A 22 -17.00 14.51 -11.70
C LYS A 22 -17.71 15.85 -11.55
N SER A 23 -17.37 16.61 -10.50
CA SER A 23 -17.95 17.92 -10.19
C SER A 23 -17.76 18.91 -11.34
N ASN A 24 -16.61 18.87 -12.02
CA ASN A 24 -16.30 19.74 -13.15
C ASN A 24 -16.81 19.22 -14.51
N ASN A 25 -17.52 18.09 -14.55
CA ASN A 25 -17.92 17.43 -15.80
C ASN A 25 -16.74 17.27 -16.76
N LEU A 26 -15.58 16.87 -16.23
CA LEU A 26 -14.33 16.91 -16.99
C LEU A 26 -14.40 15.94 -18.17
N MET A 27 -14.32 16.51 -19.36
CA MET A 27 -14.12 15.84 -20.63
C MET A 27 -13.02 16.58 -21.39
N SER A 28 -12.18 15.84 -22.12
CA SER A 28 -11.10 16.46 -22.90
C SER A 28 -11.68 17.41 -23.96
N LEU A 29 -10.91 18.44 -24.33
CA LEU A 29 -11.31 19.38 -25.38
C LEU A 29 -11.62 18.66 -26.70
N LYS A 30 -10.89 17.57 -26.99
CA LYS A 30 -11.15 16.72 -28.15
C LYS A 30 -12.56 16.10 -28.09
N VAL A 31 -12.94 15.54 -26.95
CA VAL A 31 -14.29 14.96 -26.75
C VAL A 31 -15.36 16.05 -26.85
N LYS A 32 -15.13 17.24 -26.24
CA LYS A 32 -16.07 18.36 -26.34
C LYS A 32 -16.29 18.82 -27.79
N ARG A 33 -15.23 18.89 -28.60
CA ARG A 33 -15.34 19.21 -30.04
C ARG A 33 -16.13 18.16 -30.82
N LEU A 34 -15.87 16.88 -30.55
CA LEU A 34 -16.63 15.78 -31.18
C LEU A 34 -18.11 15.82 -30.81
N LEU A 35 -18.43 16.10 -29.54
CA LEU A 35 -19.82 16.25 -29.09
C LEU A 35 -20.50 17.45 -29.76
N ALA A 36 -19.81 18.58 -29.89
CA ALA A 36 -20.34 19.76 -30.59
C ALA A 36 -20.68 19.43 -32.06
N GLN A 37 -19.76 18.75 -32.76
CA GLN A 37 -19.99 18.32 -34.14
C GLN A 37 -21.16 17.33 -34.24
N LYS A 38 -21.23 16.35 -33.33
CA LYS A 38 -22.32 15.37 -33.34
C LYS A 38 -23.67 15.98 -33.00
N ARG A 39 -23.71 17.04 -32.20
CA ARG A 39 -24.91 17.85 -31.96
C ARG A 39 -25.35 18.59 -33.22
N THR A 40 -24.43 19.18 -33.99
CA THR A 40 -24.77 19.80 -35.27
C THR A 40 -25.23 18.78 -36.31
N ASP A 41 -24.75 17.53 -36.23
CA ASP A 41 -25.19 16.40 -37.07
C ASP A 41 -26.59 15.86 -36.67
N GLY A 42 -27.29 16.48 -35.71
CA GLY A 42 -28.63 16.07 -35.25
C GLY A 42 -28.65 14.96 -34.20
N LEU A 43 -27.49 14.49 -33.72
CA LEU A 43 -27.37 13.40 -32.73
C LEU A 43 -27.42 13.90 -31.28
N GLY A 44 -28.21 14.95 -30.99
CA GLY A 44 -28.28 15.60 -29.68
C GLY A 44 -28.57 14.64 -28.52
N LYS A 45 -29.60 13.80 -28.66
CA LYS A 45 -29.96 12.79 -27.64
C LYS A 45 -28.83 11.81 -27.33
N GLY A 46 -28.09 11.37 -28.34
CA GLY A 46 -26.95 10.47 -28.15
C GLY A 46 -25.78 11.15 -27.42
N CYS A 47 -25.57 12.45 -27.68
CA CYS A 47 -24.57 13.24 -26.96
C CYS A 47 -24.94 13.42 -25.49
N ASP A 48 -26.22 13.64 -25.20
CA ASP A 48 -26.71 13.79 -23.82
C ASP A 48 -26.61 12.47 -23.06
N GLN A 49 -26.95 11.34 -23.70
CA GLN A 49 -26.77 10.02 -23.12
C GLN A 49 -25.29 9.73 -22.83
N PHE A 50 -24.38 10.02 -23.77
CA PHE A 50 -22.95 9.85 -23.54
C PHE A 50 -22.45 10.67 -22.34
N CYS A 51 -22.87 11.93 -22.20
CA CYS A 51 -22.53 12.75 -21.05
C CYS A 51 -23.06 12.15 -19.74
N ALA A 52 -24.28 11.62 -19.76
CA ALA A 52 -24.86 10.92 -18.61
C ALA A 52 -24.08 9.64 -18.27
N ASP A 53 -23.66 8.87 -19.27
CA ASP A 53 -22.86 7.65 -19.08
C ASP A 53 -21.47 7.96 -18.48
N VAL A 54 -20.83 9.05 -18.92
CA VAL A 54 -19.57 9.52 -18.33
C VAL A 54 -19.75 9.92 -16.87
N GLN A 55 -20.84 10.61 -16.53
CA GLN A 55 -21.18 10.92 -15.13
C GLN A 55 -21.51 9.65 -14.32
N GLY A 56 -22.18 8.69 -14.94
CA GLY A 56 -22.44 7.37 -14.37
C GLY A 56 -21.14 6.62 -14.06
N LEU A 57 -20.16 6.66 -14.97
CA LEU A 57 -18.85 6.05 -14.76
C LEU A 57 -18.13 6.66 -13.55
N TYR A 58 -18.05 7.99 -13.47
CA TYR A 58 -17.44 8.64 -12.29
C TYR A 58 -18.19 8.28 -11.00
N SER A 59 -19.51 8.22 -11.04
CA SER A 59 -20.33 7.84 -9.88
C SER A 59 -20.04 6.40 -9.44
N ALA A 60 -20.04 5.44 -10.36
CA ALA A 60 -19.73 4.05 -10.07
C ALA A 60 -18.31 3.87 -9.52
N CYS A 61 -17.32 4.59 -10.07
CA CYS A 61 -15.95 4.57 -9.55
C CYS A 61 -15.86 5.13 -8.12
N LEU A 62 -16.54 6.24 -7.85
CA LEU A 62 -16.56 6.83 -6.51
C LEU A 62 -17.26 5.92 -5.51
N GLU A 63 -18.44 5.38 -5.84
CA GLU A 63 -19.16 4.44 -5.00
C GLU A 63 -18.32 3.19 -4.67
N TYR A 64 -17.55 2.69 -5.65
CA TYR A 64 -16.62 1.59 -5.42
C TYR A 64 -15.53 1.98 -4.41
N LEU A 65 -14.87 3.13 -4.63
CA LEU A 65 -13.82 3.60 -3.75
C LEU A 65 -14.34 3.92 -2.34
N GLU A 66 -15.51 4.52 -2.20
CA GLU A 66 -16.14 4.82 -0.90
C GLU A 66 -16.41 3.55 -0.11
N LYS A 67 -17.01 2.53 -0.73
CA LYS A 67 -17.23 1.21 -0.09
C LYS A 67 -15.92 0.59 0.40
N TRP A 68 -14.85 0.80 -0.36
CA TRP A 68 -13.54 0.22 -0.07
C TRP A 68 -12.72 1.01 0.95
N MET A 69 -12.90 2.34 0.98
CA MET A 69 -12.28 3.22 1.97
C MET A 69 -13.02 3.19 3.31
N THR A 70 -14.29 2.78 3.36
CA THR A 70 -15.09 2.75 4.61
C THR A 70 -14.39 1.98 5.74
N PRO A 71 -13.85 0.76 5.52
CA PRO A 71 -13.05 0.07 6.54
C PRO A 71 -11.72 0.76 6.83
N MET A 72 -11.20 1.56 5.89
CA MET A 72 -9.91 2.24 6.02
C MET A 72 -10.01 3.58 6.77
N GLU A 73 -11.22 4.06 7.10
CA GLU A 73 -11.39 5.32 7.83
C GLU A 73 -10.76 5.28 9.23
N GLU A 74 -10.57 4.07 9.79
CA GLU A 74 -9.80 3.88 11.03
C GLU A 74 -8.34 4.35 10.90
N PHE A 75 -7.79 4.41 9.69
CA PHE A 75 -6.43 4.88 9.40
C PHE A 75 -6.36 6.36 9.02
N SER A 76 -7.45 7.12 9.18
CA SER A 76 -7.49 8.56 8.91
C SER A 76 -6.47 9.37 9.71
N SER A 77 -6.05 8.89 10.89
CA SER A 77 -4.97 9.53 11.67
C SER A 77 -3.62 9.52 10.94
N PHE A 78 -3.39 8.58 10.01
CA PHE A 78 -2.12 8.43 9.30
C PHE A 78 -2.00 9.29 8.05
N MET A 79 -2.94 10.21 7.79
CA MET A 79 -2.93 10.98 6.55
C MET A 79 -1.67 11.83 6.34
N TRP A 80 -1.06 12.29 7.42
CA TRP A 80 0.21 13.05 7.40
C TRP A 80 1.42 12.22 6.94
N MET A 81 1.30 10.88 6.89
CA MET A 81 2.38 9.97 6.48
C MET A 81 2.75 10.11 5.00
N ASP A 82 1.98 10.82 4.19
CA ASP A 82 2.33 11.07 2.79
C ASP A 82 3.40 12.14 2.58
N LEU A 83 3.72 12.90 3.64
CA LEU A 83 4.67 14.00 3.65
C LEU A 83 4.44 14.95 2.45
N SER A 84 3.17 15.19 2.11
CA SER A 84 2.78 16.19 1.11
C SER A 84 2.82 17.61 1.70
N GLU A 85 2.61 17.72 3.00
CA GLU A 85 2.75 18.95 3.77
C GLU A 85 3.62 18.66 5.00
N THR A 86 4.11 19.72 5.64
CA THR A 86 4.84 19.60 6.90
C THR A 86 3.90 19.01 7.96
N PRO A 87 4.24 17.88 8.61
CA PRO A 87 3.31 17.19 9.52
C PRO A 87 2.88 18.07 10.69
N ASP A 88 1.59 18.17 11.00
CA ASP A 88 1.12 18.84 12.20
C ASP A 88 1.25 17.95 13.43
N TRP A 89 1.51 18.53 14.60
CA TRP A 89 1.66 17.72 15.81
C TRP A 89 0.34 17.09 16.25
N ASN A 90 -0.80 17.76 16.06
CA ASN A 90 -2.09 17.20 16.46
C ASN A 90 -2.42 15.94 15.66
N ASP A 91 -2.03 15.90 14.37
CA ASP A 91 -2.19 14.72 13.52
C ASP A 91 -1.31 13.56 14.00
N VAL A 92 -0.07 13.85 14.39
CA VAL A 92 0.84 12.83 14.96
C VAL A 92 0.32 12.32 16.30
N GLU A 93 -0.17 13.21 17.17
CA GLU A 93 -0.72 12.84 18.48
C GLU A 93 -1.96 11.94 18.33
N ALA A 94 -2.83 12.23 17.37
CA ALA A 94 -3.97 11.36 17.04
C ALA A 94 -3.50 9.97 16.59
N CYS A 95 -2.44 9.90 15.78
CA CYS A 95 -1.79 8.66 15.39
C CYS A 95 -1.24 7.86 16.59
N ILE A 96 -0.56 8.53 17.52
CA ILE A 96 0.00 7.91 18.71
C ILE A 96 -1.11 7.29 19.58
N LYS A 97 -2.22 8.01 19.77
CA LYS A 97 -3.39 7.50 20.51
C LYS A 97 -3.97 6.25 19.83
N HIS A 98 -4.18 6.30 18.52
CA HIS A 98 -4.67 5.16 17.75
C HIS A 98 -3.75 3.92 17.86
N LEU A 99 -2.44 4.13 17.76
CA LEU A 99 -1.45 3.06 17.90
C LEU A 99 -1.43 2.45 19.31
N GLY A 100 -1.61 3.29 20.34
CA GLY A 100 -1.75 2.85 21.72
C GLY A 100 -2.91 1.88 21.92
N GLU A 101 -4.07 2.16 21.33
CA GLU A 101 -5.25 1.28 21.36
C GLU A 101 -4.99 -0.08 20.66
N LYS A 102 -4.11 -0.11 19.67
CA LYS A 102 -3.70 -1.33 18.94
C LYS A 102 -2.50 -2.04 19.56
N GLY A 103 -2.02 -1.59 20.73
CA GLY A 103 -0.91 -2.21 21.46
C GLY A 103 0.48 -1.87 20.92
N VAL A 104 0.62 -0.78 20.18
CA VAL A 104 1.91 -0.27 19.66
C VAL A 104 2.31 0.96 20.47
N PRO A 105 3.11 0.81 21.55
CA PRO A 105 3.50 1.94 22.39
C PRO A 105 4.53 2.83 21.69
N ILE A 106 4.21 4.13 21.64
CA ILE A 106 5.08 5.20 21.15
C ILE A 106 5.43 6.11 22.32
N ASP A 107 6.72 6.41 22.48
CA ASP A 107 7.19 7.44 23.41
C ASP A 107 6.92 8.81 22.79
N ASP A 108 5.95 9.56 23.34
CA ASP A 108 5.45 10.81 22.79
C ASP A 108 6.48 11.95 22.86
N ALA A 109 7.18 12.09 23.98
CA ALA A 109 8.25 13.07 24.16
C ALA A 109 9.38 12.84 23.16
N LYS A 110 9.84 11.59 23.03
CA LYS A 110 10.85 11.23 22.03
C LYS A 110 10.32 11.40 20.61
N CYS A 111 9.07 11.04 20.35
CA CYS A 111 8.45 11.20 19.04
C CYS A 111 8.36 12.67 18.64
N PHE A 112 8.07 13.59 19.57
CA PHE A 112 8.03 15.03 19.32
C PHE A 112 9.36 15.57 18.79
N ASP A 113 10.47 15.17 19.41
CA ASP A 113 11.81 15.55 18.95
C ASP A 113 12.10 15.02 17.53
N GLN A 114 11.73 13.77 17.26
CA GLN A 114 11.91 13.15 15.94
C GLN A 114 11.04 13.82 14.86
N VAL A 115 9.80 14.20 15.20
CA VAL A 115 8.90 14.95 14.32
C VAL A 115 9.48 16.33 14.00
N THR A 116 10.11 16.99 14.98
CA THR A 116 10.76 18.29 14.74
C THR A 116 11.85 18.20 13.68
N ASP A 117 12.62 17.11 13.65
CA ASP A 117 13.61 16.87 12.61
C ASP A 117 12.99 16.45 11.27
N LEU A 118 11.89 15.69 11.30
CA LEU A 118 11.09 15.37 10.11
C LEU A 118 10.50 16.64 9.46
N LYS A 119 10.02 17.59 10.26
CA LYS A 119 9.53 18.89 9.77
C LYS A 119 10.60 19.64 8.99
N LYS A 120 11.80 19.79 9.58
CA LYS A 120 12.96 20.42 8.92
C LYS A 120 13.35 19.70 7.63
N PHE A 121 13.25 18.37 7.60
CA PHE A 121 13.52 17.59 6.40
C PHE A 121 12.48 17.88 5.32
N THR A 122 11.19 17.85 5.67
CA THR A 122 10.07 18.05 4.75
C THR A 122 10.10 19.47 4.16
N GLU A 123 10.31 20.49 4.99
CA GLU A 123 10.45 21.88 4.54
C GLU A 123 11.57 22.09 3.51
N ARG A 124 12.71 21.40 3.68
CA ARG A 124 13.82 21.45 2.72
C ARG A 124 13.49 20.77 1.40
N CYS A 125 12.59 19.79 1.41
CA CYS A 125 12.19 19.02 0.25
C CYS A 125 10.92 19.54 -0.43
N ASN A 126 10.14 20.44 0.20
CA ASN A 126 8.90 20.96 -0.36
C ASN A 126 9.08 21.71 -1.69
N SER A 127 10.25 22.31 -1.93
CA SER A 127 10.60 22.97 -3.21
C SER A 127 11.17 22.01 -4.26
N ASP A 128 11.43 20.76 -3.90
CA ASP A 128 11.95 19.73 -4.78
C ASP A 128 10.79 19.01 -5.49
N GLY A 129 10.60 19.34 -6.77
CA GLY A 129 9.58 18.70 -7.61
C GLY A 129 9.76 17.20 -7.76
N GLU A 130 10.99 16.68 -7.65
CA GLU A 130 11.26 15.24 -7.66
C GLU A 130 10.71 14.59 -6.38
N PHE A 131 10.99 15.19 -5.22
CA PHE A 131 10.49 14.68 -3.93
C PHE A 131 8.97 14.66 -3.86
N ASN A 132 8.31 15.72 -4.35
CA ASN A 132 6.85 15.80 -4.34
C ASN A 132 6.17 14.76 -5.24
N GLY A 133 6.87 14.27 -6.27
CA GLY A 133 6.39 13.20 -7.15
C GLY A 133 6.54 11.78 -6.57
N LEU A 134 7.24 11.61 -5.45
CA LEU A 134 7.48 10.30 -4.84
C LEU A 134 6.26 9.77 -4.08
N GLN A 135 6.14 8.44 -4.05
CA GLN A 135 5.17 7.75 -3.19
C GLN A 135 5.58 7.84 -1.72
N ALA A 136 4.62 7.70 -0.80
CA ALA A 136 4.87 7.82 0.65
C ALA A 136 6.06 6.95 1.10
N HIS A 137 6.10 5.67 0.71
CA HIS A 137 7.19 4.77 1.09
C HIS A 137 8.58 5.28 0.65
N GLN A 138 8.69 5.86 -0.55
CA GLN A 138 9.95 6.38 -1.08
C GLN A 138 10.40 7.63 -0.32
N LYS A 139 9.46 8.50 0.07
CA LYS A 139 9.76 9.68 0.88
C LYS A 139 10.30 9.29 2.26
N TRP A 140 9.68 8.30 2.91
CA TRP A 140 10.14 7.76 4.18
C TRP A 140 11.49 7.08 4.07
N THR A 141 11.74 6.30 3.00
CA THR A 141 13.07 5.74 2.72
C THR A 141 14.13 6.83 2.62
N LYS A 142 13.89 7.89 1.82
CA LYS A 142 14.82 9.02 1.72
C LYS A 142 15.08 9.70 3.08
N TYR A 143 14.07 9.83 3.94
CA TYR A 143 14.24 10.37 5.28
C TYR A 143 15.12 9.47 6.16
N PHE A 144 14.83 8.17 6.22
CA PHE A 144 15.58 7.21 7.03
C PHE A 144 17.04 7.03 6.57
N GLU A 145 17.29 7.06 5.26
CA GLU A 145 18.64 7.00 4.69
C GLU A 145 19.49 8.23 5.04
N LYS A 146 18.84 9.40 5.22
CA LYS A 146 19.52 10.66 5.55
C LYS A 146 19.78 10.80 7.06
N ALA A 147 19.06 10.05 7.89
CA ALA A 147 19.18 10.13 9.33
C ALA A 147 20.46 9.41 9.81
N LYS A 148 21.15 10.03 10.78
CA LYS A 148 22.46 9.56 11.25
C LYS A 148 22.42 8.22 11.98
N SER A 149 21.33 7.92 12.68
CA SER A 149 21.17 6.70 13.46
C SER A 149 19.69 6.38 13.70
N ILE A 150 19.37 5.11 13.94
CA ILE A 150 18.00 4.64 14.27
C ILE A 150 17.45 5.36 15.51
N ALA A 151 18.29 5.74 16.47
CA ALA A 151 17.85 6.46 17.66
C ALA A 151 17.18 7.81 17.33
N CYS A 152 17.55 8.43 16.20
CA CYS A 152 17.00 9.70 15.73
C CYS A 152 15.60 9.57 15.11
N TYR A 153 15.10 8.36 14.84
CA TYR A 153 13.81 8.14 14.19
C TYR A 153 13.09 6.88 14.68
N SER A 154 13.45 6.34 15.85
CA SER A 154 12.95 5.05 16.33
C SER A 154 11.43 5.00 16.50
N GLU A 155 10.82 6.10 16.94
CA GLU A 155 9.38 6.18 17.17
C GLU A 155 8.65 6.36 15.85
N LEU A 156 9.16 7.25 14.99
CA LEU A 156 8.69 7.39 13.61
C LEU A 156 8.79 6.08 12.82
N LEU A 157 9.82 5.27 13.07
CA LEU A 157 9.98 3.96 12.44
C LEU A 157 8.88 2.99 12.84
N LYS A 158 8.47 2.96 14.12
CA LYS A 158 7.35 2.13 14.58
C LYS A 158 6.05 2.53 13.88
N ILE A 159 5.80 3.84 13.78
CA ILE A 159 4.62 4.39 13.07
C ILE A 159 4.66 3.96 11.59
N ALA A 160 5.79 4.17 10.92
CA ALA A 160 5.97 3.79 9.52
C ALA A 160 5.81 2.28 9.29
N GLN A 161 6.38 1.45 10.17
CA GLN A 161 6.25 -0.01 10.09
C GLN A 161 4.79 -0.45 10.21
N PHE A 162 4.04 0.10 11.15
CA PHE A 162 2.62 -0.20 11.29
C PHE A 162 1.85 0.24 10.04
N PHE A 163 2.03 1.50 9.63
CA PHE A 163 1.32 2.07 8.48
C PHE A 163 1.56 1.30 7.18
N PHE A 164 2.82 0.98 6.86
CA PHE A 164 3.17 0.25 5.63
C PHE A 164 2.92 -1.26 5.71
N ALA A 165 2.68 -1.82 6.90
CA ALA A 165 2.22 -3.21 7.03
C ALA A 165 0.74 -3.36 6.63
N VAL A 166 -0.05 -2.28 6.70
CA VAL A 166 -1.44 -2.29 6.26
C VAL A 166 -1.48 -2.18 4.74
N LEU A 167 -1.78 -3.31 4.09
CA LEU A 167 -1.95 -3.35 2.66
C LEU A 167 -3.19 -2.54 2.29
N SER A 168 -2.98 -1.47 1.54
CA SER A 168 -4.08 -0.64 1.07
C SER A 168 -4.83 -1.30 -0.08
N HIS A 169 -4.55 -2.54 -0.50
CA HIS A 169 -5.28 -3.19 -1.57
C HIS A 169 -5.35 -4.72 -1.48
N SER A 170 -6.43 -5.30 -2.00
CA SER A 170 -6.64 -6.76 -2.07
C SER A 170 -5.76 -7.44 -3.11
N ALA A 171 -5.17 -6.72 -4.08
CA ALA A 171 -4.41 -7.37 -5.16
C ALA A 171 -3.28 -8.29 -4.67
N ASN A 172 -2.64 -8.01 -3.53
CA ASN A 172 -1.65 -8.91 -2.93
C ASN A 172 -2.31 -10.20 -2.40
N VAL A 173 -3.48 -10.06 -1.77
CA VAL A 173 -4.29 -11.19 -1.29
C VAL A 173 -4.83 -12.00 -2.47
N GLU A 174 -5.32 -11.34 -3.53
CA GLU A 174 -5.78 -11.97 -4.77
C GLU A 174 -4.65 -12.67 -5.51
N ARG A 175 -3.43 -12.12 -5.48
CA ARG A 175 -2.24 -12.79 -6.03
C ARG A 175 -1.89 -14.04 -5.23
N VAL A 176 -1.97 -13.99 -3.90
CA VAL A 176 -1.82 -15.19 -3.05
C VAL A 176 -2.91 -16.22 -3.38
N PHE A 177 -4.16 -15.81 -3.54
CA PHE A 177 -5.26 -16.70 -3.94
C PHE A 177 -5.06 -17.28 -5.35
N SER A 178 -4.55 -16.49 -6.29
CA SER A 178 -4.23 -16.94 -7.65
C SER A 178 -3.10 -17.97 -7.65
N LEU A 179 -2.03 -17.71 -6.88
CA LEU A 179 -0.95 -18.67 -6.66
C LEU A 179 -1.49 -19.93 -6.00
N MET A 180 -2.34 -19.79 -4.99
CA MET A 180 -2.97 -20.91 -4.29
C MET A 180 -3.79 -21.76 -5.25
N GLN A 181 -4.63 -21.13 -6.09
CA GLN A 181 -5.44 -21.82 -7.09
C GLN A 181 -4.58 -22.53 -8.15
N SER A 182 -3.41 -21.99 -8.49
CA SER A 182 -2.47 -22.64 -9.43
C SER A 182 -1.81 -23.91 -8.85
N GLN A 183 -1.61 -23.95 -7.53
CA GLN A 183 -0.95 -25.06 -6.83
C GLN A 183 -1.97 -26.09 -6.29
N TRP A 184 -3.19 -25.62 -6.02
CA TRP A 184 -4.31 -26.34 -5.42
C TRP A 184 -5.47 -26.46 -6.41
N THR A 185 -5.34 -27.36 -7.38
CA THR A 185 -6.48 -27.79 -8.21
C THR A 185 -6.97 -29.16 -7.75
N LYS A 186 -8.27 -29.44 -7.94
CA LYS A 186 -8.91 -30.72 -7.58
C LYS A 186 -8.20 -31.93 -8.20
N GLU A 187 -7.55 -31.75 -9.35
CA GLU A 187 -6.90 -32.82 -10.08
C GLU A 187 -5.44 -33.07 -9.68
N ARG A 188 -4.76 -32.13 -9.00
CA ARG A 188 -3.28 -32.13 -9.00
C ARG A 188 -2.61 -32.43 -7.67
N ASN A 189 -3.10 -32.01 -6.50
CA ASN A 189 -2.33 -32.13 -5.25
C ASN A 189 -3.21 -32.20 -3.97
N GLN A 190 -3.11 -33.29 -3.21
CA GLN A 190 -3.64 -33.42 -1.83
C GLN A 190 -2.63 -32.89 -0.80
N LEU A 191 -2.05 -31.72 -1.05
CA LEU A 191 -1.10 -31.14 -0.09
C LEU A 191 -1.84 -30.79 1.22
N SER A 192 -1.13 -30.76 2.35
CA SER A 192 -1.72 -30.15 3.55
C SER A 192 -1.79 -28.63 3.39
N VAL A 193 -2.67 -27.99 4.16
CA VAL A 193 -2.77 -26.52 4.19
C VAL A 193 -1.44 -25.89 4.63
N GLU A 194 -0.71 -26.54 5.54
CA GLU A 194 0.61 -26.11 6.02
C GLU A 194 1.66 -26.15 4.90
N SER A 195 1.65 -27.21 4.10
CA SER A 195 2.57 -27.37 2.96
C SER A 195 2.28 -26.33 1.88
N LEU A 196 0.99 -26.10 1.60
CA LEU A 196 0.54 -25.08 0.67
C LEU A 196 0.96 -23.69 1.13
N LYS A 197 0.76 -23.37 2.42
CA LYS A 197 1.19 -22.10 3.03
C LYS A 197 2.71 -21.90 2.90
N GLY A 198 3.51 -22.93 3.18
CA GLY A 198 4.96 -22.87 3.02
C GLY A 198 5.39 -22.61 1.58
N LEU A 199 4.76 -23.28 0.63
CA LEU A 199 5.05 -23.12 -0.81
C LEU A 199 4.66 -21.73 -1.32
N LEU A 200 3.51 -21.22 -0.89
CA LEU A 200 3.07 -19.85 -1.21
C LEU A 200 4.02 -18.79 -0.64
N LEU A 201 4.48 -18.96 0.61
CA LEU A 201 5.44 -18.04 1.22
C LEU A 201 6.75 -17.99 0.44
N VAL A 202 7.28 -19.14 -0.01
CA VAL A 202 8.50 -19.17 -0.82
C VAL A 202 8.26 -18.52 -2.18
N GLN A 203 7.21 -18.92 -2.91
CA GLN A 203 6.94 -18.38 -4.24
C GLN A 203 6.66 -16.87 -4.23
N TYR A 204 5.94 -16.38 -3.21
CA TYR A 204 5.60 -14.97 -3.10
C TYR A 204 6.83 -14.11 -2.75
N ASN A 205 7.61 -14.51 -1.74
CA ASN A 205 8.76 -13.74 -1.28
C ASN A 205 9.96 -13.81 -2.24
N PHE A 206 10.09 -14.90 -2.99
CA PHE A 206 11.17 -15.10 -3.97
C PHE A 206 10.68 -14.96 -5.42
N LYS A 207 9.56 -14.24 -5.65
CA LYS A 207 8.94 -14.10 -6.98
C LYS A 207 9.89 -13.57 -8.07
N GLU A 208 10.82 -12.70 -7.68
CA GLU A 208 11.82 -12.10 -8.59
C GLU A 208 13.16 -12.86 -8.58
N THR A 209 13.27 -13.96 -7.82
CA THR A 209 14.50 -14.77 -7.74
C THR A 209 14.38 -15.98 -8.65
N SER A 210 15.31 -16.13 -9.59
CA SER A 210 15.33 -17.33 -10.44
C SER A 210 15.60 -18.58 -9.60
N CYS A 211 15.16 -19.76 -10.05
CA CYS A 211 15.47 -21.02 -9.36
C CYS A 211 16.99 -21.22 -9.17
N LYS A 212 17.80 -20.73 -10.12
CA LYS A 212 19.26 -20.80 -10.05
C LYS A 212 19.80 -19.92 -8.93
N ASP A 213 19.31 -18.68 -8.82
CA ASP A 213 19.75 -17.73 -7.80
C ASP A 213 19.25 -18.15 -6.42
N PHE A 214 18.03 -18.68 -6.34
CA PHE A 214 17.49 -19.23 -5.10
C PHE A 214 18.29 -20.43 -4.62
N HIS A 215 18.68 -21.33 -5.54
CA HIS A 215 19.57 -22.44 -5.21
C HIS A 215 20.94 -21.94 -4.72
N ALA A 216 21.54 -20.96 -5.40
CA ALA A 216 22.80 -20.36 -4.95
C ALA A 216 22.67 -19.71 -3.57
N TYR A 217 21.56 -19.01 -3.31
CA TYR A 217 21.22 -18.44 -2.01
C TYR A 217 21.15 -19.52 -0.92
N LEU A 218 20.42 -20.62 -1.16
CA LEU A 218 20.34 -21.74 -0.22
C LEU A 218 21.72 -22.35 0.06
N MET A 219 22.50 -22.60 -0.99
CA MET A 219 23.84 -23.19 -0.86
C MET A 219 24.83 -22.30 -0.10
N SER A 220 24.70 -20.98 -0.22
CA SER A 220 25.53 -20.03 0.54
C SER A 220 25.12 -19.92 2.01
N ASN A 221 23.87 -20.22 2.36
CA ASN A 221 23.36 -20.13 3.72
C ASN A 221 23.36 -21.48 4.45
N ARG A 222 24.54 -21.92 4.91
CA ARG A 222 24.70 -23.21 5.62
C ARG A 222 23.86 -23.35 6.89
N LYS A 223 23.59 -22.24 7.59
CA LYS A 223 22.72 -22.26 8.79
C LYS A 223 21.28 -22.59 8.41
N LEU A 224 20.78 -22.01 7.33
CA LEU A 224 19.44 -22.30 6.81
C LEU A 224 19.35 -23.75 6.32
N LEU A 225 20.35 -24.25 5.59
CA LEU A 225 20.39 -25.65 5.17
C LEU A 225 20.37 -26.62 6.35
N GLY A 226 21.12 -26.32 7.42
CA GLY A 226 21.11 -27.11 8.65
C GLY A 226 19.72 -27.15 9.31
N LYS A 227 18.99 -26.03 9.29
CA LYS A 227 17.59 -25.99 9.78
C LYS A 227 16.62 -26.74 8.87
N ILE A 228 16.81 -26.68 7.55
CA ILE A 228 15.97 -27.41 6.59
C ILE A 228 16.19 -28.92 6.73
N SER A 229 17.41 -29.36 7.00
CA SER A 229 17.72 -30.79 7.20
C SER A 229 17.44 -31.30 8.61
N SER A 230 17.29 -30.41 9.60
CA SER A 230 17.02 -30.81 10.99
C SER A 230 15.62 -31.39 11.18
N SER A 231 15.47 -32.19 12.23
CA SER A 231 14.19 -32.73 12.69
C SER A 231 13.32 -31.70 13.42
N GLU A 232 13.87 -30.53 13.77
CA GLU A 232 13.16 -29.45 14.48
C GLU A 232 11.93 -28.98 13.69
N LYS A 233 11.97 -29.09 12.36
CA LYS A 233 10.84 -28.75 11.47
C LYS A 233 9.59 -29.60 11.67
N TYR A 234 9.69 -30.75 12.33
CA TYR A 234 8.57 -31.67 12.55
C TYR A 234 7.93 -31.53 13.93
N GLY A 235 8.40 -30.61 14.79
CA GLY A 235 7.79 -30.32 16.10
C GLY A 235 7.34 -31.57 16.84
N ARG A 236 8.24 -32.54 17.06
CA ARG A 236 7.92 -33.64 17.97
C ARG A 236 7.85 -33.05 19.36
N ALA A 237 6.65 -32.88 19.89
CA ALA A 237 6.47 -32.83 21.33
C ALA A 237 7.05 -34.12 21.88
N ASP A 238 8.15 -34.01 22.62
CA ASP A 238 8.74 -35.13 23.34
C ASP A 238 7.64 -35.70 24.24
N LYS A 239 7.13 -36.88 23.87
CA LYS A 239 6.40 -37.70 24.81
C LYS A 239 7.46 -38.35 25.69
N GLU A 240 7.55 -37.85 26.91
CA GLU A 240 8.27 -38.48 28.01
C GLU A 240 7.68 -39.89 28.21
N ASP A 241 8.53 -40.91 28.03
CA ASP A 241 8.35 -42.26 28.57
C ASP A 241 9.19 -42.38 29.86
#